data_AF-A0A534AUC0-F1
#
_entry.id   AF-A0A534AUC0-F1
#
_cell.length_a   1.000
_cell.length_b   1.000
_cell.length_c   1.000
_cell.angle_alpha   90.00
_cell.angle_beta   90.00
_cell.angle_gamma   90.00
#
_symmetry.space_group_name_H-M   'P 1'
#
loop_
_entity.id
_entity.type
_entity.pdbx_description
1 polymer ?
#
loop_
_entity_poly.entity_id
_entity_poly.type
_entity_poly.pdbx_seq_one_letter_code
_entity_poly.pdbx_strand_id
1 'polypeptide(L)' 'MPALFLGHGNPMNALHENAWTRAWAAIGTALPRPRAVLAVSAHWYVPFTAVTAMASPRTLHDFGG' A
#
# COMPACT_ATOMS: atom_id res chain seq x y z
N MET A 1 -9.10 10.88 10.11
CA MET A 1 -8.63 10.03 8.98
C MET A 1 -8.91 8.57 9.33
N PRO A 2 -9.45 7.74 8.42
CA PRO A 2 -9.65 6.32 8.68
C PRO A 2 -8.37 5.50 8.45
N ALA A 3 -8.37 4.27 8.95
CA ALA A 3 -7.42 3.23 8.56
C ALA A 3 -8.06 2.32 7.50
N LEU A 4 -7.27 1.89 6.51
CA LEU A 4 -7.72 1.00 5.43
C LEU A 4 -6.91 -0.30 5.49
N PHE A 5 -7.59 -1.43 5.30
CA PHE A 5 -6.96 -2.74 5.13
C PHE A 5 -7.21 -3.22 3.70
N LEU A 6 -6.16 -3.39 2.91
CA LEU A 6 -6.23 -3.68 1.48
C LEU A 6 -5.53 -5.01 1.17
N GLY A 7 -6.28 -5.97 0.61
CA GLY A 7 -5.70 -7.22 0.11
C GLY A 7 -4.96 -7.00 -1.22
N HIS A 8 -3.74 -7.50 -1.32
CA HIS A 8 -2.86 -7.29 -2.48
C HIS A 8 -2.24 -8.58 -3.05
N GLY A 9 -2.88 -9.75 -2.83
CA GLY A 9 -2.31 -11.06 -3.18
C GLY A 9 -2.03 -11.27 -4.68
N ASN A 10 -3.01 -11.00 -5.55
CA ASN A 10 -2.80 -11.04 -7.00
C ASN A 10 -2.33 -9.65 -7.48
N PRO A 11 -1.14 -9.51 -8.08
CA PRO A 11 -0.65 -8.21 -8.57
C PRO A 11 -1.59 -7.58 -9.61
N MET A 12 -2.37 -8.39 -10.34
CA MET A 12 -3.34 -7.89 -11.30
C MET A 12 -4.47 -7.08 -10.65
N ASN A 13 -4.71 -7.24 -9.34
CA ASN A 13 -5.64 -6.40 -8.59
C ASN A 13 -5.21 -4.93 -8.55
N ALA A 14 -3.92 -4.65 -8.71
CA ALA A 14 -3.39 -3.28 -8.76
C ALA A 14 -3.02 -2.84 -10.19
N LEU A 15 -2.67 -3.77 -11.08
CA LEU A 15 -2.18 -3.44 -12.42
C LEU A 15 -3.29 -3.30 -13.48
N HIS A 16 -4.43 -3.97 -13.31
CA HIS A 16 -5.52 -3.93 -14.28
C HIS A 16 -6.72 -3.12 -13.77
N GLU A 17 -7.52 -2.60 -14.70
CA GLU A 17 -8.82 -2.06 -14.34
C GLU A 17 -9.78 -3.20 -13.99
N ASN A 18 -10.27 -3.21 -12.75
CA ASN A 18 -11.12 -4.27 -12.21
C ASN A 18 -11.97 -3.72 -11.04
N ALA A 19 -12.71 -4.60 -10.36
CA ALA A 19 -13.55 -4.19 -9.23
C ALA A 19 -12.75 -3.58 -8.07
N TRP A 20 -11.52 -4.06 -7.82
CA TRP A 20 -10.64 -3.57 -6.75
C TRP A 20 -10.10 -2.19 -7.06
N THR A 21 -9.52 -1.97 -8.25
CA THR A 21 -8.98 -0.65 -8.62
C THR A 21 -10.07 0.42 -8.66
N ARG A 22 -11.27 0.10 -9.14
CA ARG A 22 -12.43 1.01 -9.09
C ARG A 22 -12.86 1.33 -7.65
N ALA A 23 -12.94 0.33 -6.77
CA ALA A 23 -13.29 0.54 -5.37
C ALA A 23 -12.24 1.39 -4.62
N TRP A 24 -10.95 1.11 -4.83
CA TRP A 24 -9.86 1.88 -4.23
C TRP A 24 -9.83 3.32 -4.72
N ALA A 25 -10.06 3.56 -6.01
CA ALA A 25 -10.19 4.91 -6.56
C ALA A 25 -11.37 5.66 -5.93
N ALA A 26 -12.54 5.02 -5.82
CA ALA A 26 -13.70 5.61 -5.16
C ALA A 26 -13.41 6.01 -3.71
N ILE A 27 -12.76 5.13 -2.93
CA ILE A 27 -12.32 5.44 -1.56
C ILE A 27 -11.36 6.64 -1.57
N GLY A 28 -10.38 6.67 -2.48
CA GLY A 28 -9.44 7.78 -2.62
C GLY A 28 -10.11 9.12 -2.88
N THR A 29 -11.20 9.14 -3.65
CA THR A 29 -12.00 10.34 -3.93
C THR A 29 -12.92 10.76 -2.78
N ALA A 30 -13.40 9.80 -1.98
CA ALA A 30 -14.35 10.06 -0.89
C ALA A 30 -13.67 10.54 0.40
N LEU A 31 -12.39 10.22 0.60
CA LEU A 31 -11.66 10.58 1.81
C LEU A 31 -11.08 12.00 1.75
N PRO A 32 -11.07 12.73 2.89
CA PRO A 32 -10.35 13.99 2.97
C PRO A 32 -8.85 13.75 2.73
N ARG A 33 -8.18 14.72 2.08
CA ARG A 33 -6.77 14.58 1.71
C ARG A 33 -5.88 14.49 2.97
N PRO A 34 -5.13 13.39 3.17
CA PRO A 34 -4.21 13.29 4.30
C PRO A 34 -2.98 14.19 4.11
N ARG A 35 -2.39 14.62 5.23
CA ARG A 35 -1.07 15.28 5.24
C ARG A 35 0.08 14.29 4.97
N ALA A 36 -0.10 13.02 5.32
CA ALA A 36 0.84 11.93 5.12
C ALA A 36 0.10 10.58 5.16
N VAL A 37 0.71 9.54 4.57
CA VAL A 37 0.22 8.15 4.63
C VAL A 37 1.27 7.31 5.35
N LEU A 38 0.85 6.57 6.37
CA LEU A 38 1.64 5.50 6.97
C LEU A 38 1.22 4.19 6.30
N ALA A 39 2.15 3.55 5.58
CA ALA A 39 1.91 2.26 4.94
C ALA A 39 2.55 1.14 5.78
N VAL A 40 1.79 0.07 6.01
CA VAL A 40 2.24 -1.17 6.64
C VAL A 40 2.00 -2.29 5.64
N SER A 41 3.03 -3.09 5.35
CA SER A 41 2.98 -4.11 4.31
C SER A 41 3.25 -5.49 4.90
N ALA A 42 2.47 -6.50 4.50
CA ALA A 42 2.73 -7.90 4.85
C ALA A 42 4.09 -8.41 4.35
N HIS A 43 4.64 -7.75 3.32
CA HIS A 43 5.93 -8.09 2.71
C HIS A 43 7.12 -7.41 3.41
N TRP A 44 6.90 -6.55 4.41
CA TRP A 44 7.98 -5.95 5.20
C TRP A 44 8.01 -6.55 6.60
N TYR A 45 8.51 -7.78 6.70
CA TYR A 45 8.57 -8.55 7.93
C TYR A 45 10.00 -8.62 8.48
N VAL A 46 10.20 -8.07 9.68
CA VAL A 46 11.49 -8.08 10.41
C VAL A 46 11.22 -8.36 11.90
N PRO A 47 12.19 -8.91 12.66
CA PRO A 47 11.97 -9.31 14.07
C PRO A 47 11.94 -8.14 15.07
N PHE A 48 11.76 -6.91 14.59
CA PHE A 48 11.71 -5.68 15.38
C PHE A 48 10.74 -4.67 14.74
N THR A 49 10.46 -3.56 15.42
CA THR A 49 9.69 -2.45 14.84
C THR A 49 10.64 -1.47 14.16
N ALA A 50 10.35 -1.13 12.90
CA ALA A 50 11.16 -0.21 12.11
C ALA A 50 10.27 0.80 11.36
N VAL A 51 10.86 1.94 11.00
CA VAL A 51 10.23 2.96 10.16
C VAL A 51 11.23 3.41 9.10
N THR A 52 10.74 3.68 7.89
CA THR A 52 11.52 4.39 6.86
C THR A 52 10.93 5.79 6.66
N ALA A 53 11.81 6.77 6.45
CA ALA A 53 11.42 8.17 6.24
C ALA A 53 12.27 8.84 5.13
N MET A 54 12.78 8.02 4.20
CA MET A 54 13.59 8.49 3.09
C MET A 54 12.73 9.31 2.12
N ALA A 55 13.26 10.44 1.61
CA ALA A 55 12.57 11.24 0.60
C ALA A 55 12.36 10.48 -0.73
N SER A 56 13.28 9.57 -1.07
CA SER A 56 13.20 8.67 -2.22
C SER A 56 13.58 7.25 -1.79
N PRO A 57 12.65 6.47 -1.22
CA PRO A 57 12.94 5.11 -0.79
C PRO A 57 13.28 4.23 -1.99
N ARG A 58 14.23 3.32 -1.83
CA ARG A 58 14.51 2.30 -2.85
C ARG A 58 13.33 1.33 -2.96
N THR A 59 13.14 0.74 -4.13
CA THR A 59 12.21 -0.39 -4.29
C THR A 59 12.73 -1.58 -3.50
N LEU A 60 11.85 -2.19 -2.71
CA LEU A 60 12.09 -3.44 -2.00
C LEU A 60 11.37 -4.56 -2.74
N HIS A 61 12.12 -5.58 -3.14
CA HIS A 61 11.58 -6.81 -3.70
C HIS A 61 11.66 -7.88 -2.63
N ASP A 62 10.53 -8.54 -2.36
CA ASP A 62 10.39 -9.59 -1.36
C ASP A 62 10.32 -11.00 -1.98
N PHE A 63 10.33 -11.06 -3.31
CA PHE A 63 10.43 -12.28 -4.10
C PHE A 63 11.89 -12.59 -4.43
N GLY A 64 12.26 -13.87 -4.36
CA GLY A 64 13.56 -14.37 -4.77
C GLY A 64 13.43 -15.24 -6.01
N GLY A 65 14.19 -14.90 -7.06
CA GLY A 65 14.46 -15.71 -8.24
C GLY A 65 15.95 -15.62 -8.55
#